data_AF-A0A8J7S296-F1
#
_entry.id   AF-A0A8J7S296-F1
#
_cell.length_a   1.000
_cell.length_b   1.000
_cell.length_c   1.000
_cell.angle_alpha   90.00
_cell.angle_beta   90.00
_cell.angle_gamma   90.00
#
_symmetry.space_group_name_H-M   'P 1'
#
loop_
_entity.id
_entity.type
_entity.pdbx_description
1 polymer ?
#
loop_
_entity_poly.entity_id
_entity_poly.type
_entity_poly.pdbx_seq_one_letter_code
_entity_poly.pdbx_strand_id
1 'polypeptide(L)'
;MTRASTQIIGLSVDKLIDRPHFETVRERMGRGVFAPALREVVRQLWKLARGMDEAEELGAARRRVKQILVISDRFGLMAVNRRAQAIMRATANFPREGASPPESEPLWEKLREALWDSQALIESGRLDQEELVPG
;
A
#
# COMPACT_ATOMS: atom_id res chain seq x y z
N MET A 1 -23.66 0.54 -14.30
CA MET A 1 -23.17 1.56 -13.34
C MET A 1 -21.71 1.85 -13.66
N THR A 2 -21.47 2.87 -14.47
CA THR A 2 -20.17 3.24 -15.01
C THR A 2 -19.65 4.42 -14.18
N ARG A 3 -18.83 4.14 -13.15
CA ARG A 3 -18.17 5.19 -12.37
C ARG A 3 -16.72 5.31 -12.86
N ALA A 4 -16.45 6.45 -13.49
CA ALA A 4 -15.16 7.13 -13.54
C ALA A 4 -14.02 6.51 -14.38
N SER A 5 -14.15 6.58 -15.70
CA SER A 5 -13.03 6.51 -16.64
C SER A 5 -12.25 7.84 -16.78
N THR A 6 -12.18 8.71 -15.75
CA THR A 6 -11.61 10.08 -15.93
C THR A 6 -10.91 10.69 -14.72
N GLN A 7 -10.67 9.95 -13.62
CA GLN A 7 -9.85 10.46 -12.49
C GLN A 7 -8.94 9.41 -11.85
N ILE A 8 -8.66 8.31 -12.55
CA ILE A 8 -7.56 7.41 -12.16
C ILE A 8 -6.29 8.22 -12.44
N ILE A 9 -5.45 8.52 -11.45
CA ILE A 9 -4.29 9.46 -11.50
C ILE A 9 -4.63 10.92 -11.12
N GLY A 10 -5.14 11.14 -9.89
CA GLY A 10 -5.08 12.45 -9.22
C GLY A 10 -3.82 12.64 -8.35
N LEU A 11 -3.06 11.57 -8.14
CA LEU A 11 -1.81 11.60 -7.37
C LEU A 11 -0.62 11.47 -8.32
N SER A 12 0.33 12.41 -8.21
CA SER A 12 1.65 12.23 -8.81
C SER A 12 2.23 10.88 -8.36
N VAL A 13 2.94 10.20 -9.27
CA VAL A 13 3.68 8.97 -8.96
C VAL A 13 4.55 9.17 -7.72
N ASP A 14 5.12 10.36 -7.55
CA ASP A 14 5.99 10.72 -6.42
C ASP A 14 5.24 10.87 -5.09
N LYS A 15 3.91 10.85 -5.10
CA LYS A 15 3.09 10.73 -3.88
C LYS A 15 2.80 9.27 -3.52
N LEU A 16 2.87 8.37 -4.50
CA LEU A 16 2.58 6.94 -4.34
C LEU A 16 3.82 6.15 -3.97
N ILE A 17 4.95 6.46 -4.60
CA ILE A 17 6.21 5.75 -4.42
C ILE A 17 7.34 6.68 -3.95
N ASP A 18 8.27 6.11 -3.20
CA ASP A 18 9.60 6.69 -3.02
C ASP A 18 10.39 6.35 -4.29
N ARG A 19 10.44 7.29 -5.24
CA ARG A 19 11.02 7.04 -6.57
C ARG A 19 12.49 6.58 -6.50
N PRO A 20 13.42 7.25 -5.78
CA PRO A 20 14.80 6.77 -5.65
C PRO A 20 14.90 5.33 -5.13
N HIS A 21 14.13 4.99 -4.08
CA HIS A 21 14.16 3.64 -3.52
C HIS A 21 13.54 2.61 -4.47
N PHE A 22 12.41 2.95 -5.07
CA PHE A 22 11.69 2.11 -6.02
C PHE A 22 12.56 1.75 -7.23
N GLU A 23 13.26 2.73 -7.80
CA GLU A 23 14.21 2.53 -8.90
C GLU A 23 15.37 1.64 -8.49
N THR A 24 15.95 1.86 -7.30
CA THR A 24 17.01 1.01 -6.76
C THR A 24 16.56 -0.46 -6.64
N VAL A 25 15.33 -0.70 -6.19
CA VAL A 25 14.77 -2.06 -6.08
C VAL A 25 14.52 -2.65 -7.47
N ARG A 26 13.98 -1.87 -8.40
CA ARG A 26 13.74 -2.27 -9.81
C ARG A 26 15.03 -2.69 -10.50
N GLU A 27 16.09 -1.90 -10.37
CA GLU A 27 17.41 -2.20 -10.93
C GLU A 27 18.00 -3.49 -10.34
N ARG A 28 17.94 -3.65 -9.01
CA ARG A 28 18.46 -4.85 -8.33
C ARG A 28 17.74 -6.14 -8.72
N MET A 29 16.43 -6.09 -8.93
CA MET A 29 15.64 -7.26 -9.31
C MET A 29 15.71 -7.57 -10.81
N GLY A 30 16.04 -6.58 -11.63
CA GLY A 30 15.95 -6.65 -13.08
C GLY A 30 14.53 -6.37 -13.58
N ARG A 31 14.44 -5.66 -14.71
CA ARG A 31 13.18 -5.14 -15.26
C ARG A 31 12.13 -6.24 -15.53
N GLY A 32 12.56 -7.39 -16.05
CA GLY A 32 11.65 -8.51 -16.35
C GLY A 32 11.07 -9.22 -15.12
N VAL A 33 11.69 -9.06 -13.94
CA VAL A 33 11.27 -9.72 -12.70
C VAL A 33 10.51 -8.77 -11.78
N PHE A 34 10.88 -7.49 -11.80
CA PHE A 34 10.34 -6.49 -10.89
C PHE A 34 8.82 -6.29 -11.04
N ALA A 35 8.30 -6.07 -12.24
CA ALA A 35 6.87 -5.82 -12.43
C ALA A 35 5.98 -7.01 -12.02
N PRO A 36 6.29 -8.28 -12.40
CA PRO A 36 5.58 -9.44 -11.87
C PRO A 36 5.66 -9.56 -10.35
N ALA A 37 6.84 -9.32 -9.75
CA ALA A 37 7.01 -9.38 -8.30
C ALA A 37 6.20 -8.29 -7.59
N LEU A 38 6.16 -7.08 -8.14
CA LEU A 38 5.42 -5.96 -7.59
C LEU A 38 3.89 -6.20 -7.64
N ARG A 39 3.38 -6.81 -8.72
CA ARG A 39 1.97 -7.26 -8.79
C ARG A 39 1.65 -8.26 -7.69
N GLU A 40 2.52 -9.24 -7.49
CA GLU A 40 2.36 -10.24 -6.43
C GLU A 40 2.41 -9.60 -5.04
N VAL A 41 3.31 -8.65 -4.81
CA VAL A 41 3.41 -7.88 -3.57
C VAL A 41 2.12 -7.12 -3.27
N VAL A 42 1.58 -6.37 -4.22
CA VAL A 42 0.31 -5.64 -4.01
C VAL A 42 -0.84 -6.59 -3.73
N ARG A 43 -0.89 -7.76 -4.39
CA ARG A 43 -1.87 -8.80 -4.09
C ARG A 43 -1.74 -9.34 -2.66
N GLN A 44 -0.51 -9.52 -2.16
CA GLN A 44 -0.27 -9.93 -0.77
C GLN A 44 -0.71 -8.85 0.22
N LEU A 45 -0.40 -7.58 -0.07
CA LEU A 45 -0.84 -6.45 0.74
C LEU A 45 -2.37 -6.37 0.81
N TRP A 46 -3.07 -6.63 -0.29
CA TRP A 46 -4.53 -6.76 -0.31
C TRP A 46 -5.07 -7.86 0.61
N LYS A 47 -4.43 -9.03 0.62
CA LYS A 47 -4.80 -10.12 1.53
C LYS A 47 -4.62 -9.73 2.99
N LEU A 48 -3.49 -9.09 3.30
CA LEU A 48 -3.24 -8.58 4.65
C LEU A 48 -4.28 -7.56 5.06
N ALA A 49 -4.65 -6.65 4.15
CA ALA A 49 -5.64 -5.61 4.42
C ALA A 49 -7.04 -6.18 4.67
N ARG A 50 -7.51 -7.11 3.84
CA ARG A 50 -8.82 -7.78 4.06
C ARG A 50 -8.85 -8.57 5.37
N GLY A 51 -7.75 -9.24 5.70
CA GLY A 51 -7.63 -9.94 6.98
C GLY A 51 -7.66 -9.02 8.21
N MET A 52 -7.58 -7.69 8.04
CA MET A 52 -7.82 -6.74 9.15
C MET A 52 -9.32 -6.56 9.42
N ASP A 53 -10.17 -6.60 8.39
CA ASP A 53 -11.63 -6.49 8.53
C ASP A 53 -12.20 -7.72 9.24
N GLU A 54 -11.55 -8.88 9.05
CA GLU A 54 -11.88 -10.16 9.70
C GLU A 54 -11.22 -10.31 11.09
N ALA A 55 -10.41 -9.34 11.52
CA ALA A 55 -9.68 -9.47 12.78
C ALA A 55 -10.58 -9.15 13.97
N GLU A 56 -10.98 -10.20 14.70
CA GLU A 56 -11.72 -10.05 15.98
C GLU A 56 -10.87 -9.41 17.08
N GLU A 57 -9.54 -9.48 16.94
CA GLU A 57 -8.58 -8.91 17.90
C GLU A 57 -7.73 -7.82 17.26
N LEU A 58 -7.64 -6.67 17.96
CA LEU A 58 -6.75 -5.57 17.59
C LEU A 58 -5.27 -6.01 17.47
N GLY A 59 -4.84 -6.98 18.27
CA GLY A 59 -3.49 -7.55 18.20
C GLY A 59 -3.21 -8.22 16.85
N ALA A 60 -4.19 -8.95 16.30
CA ALA A 60 -4.08 -9.58 14.99
C ALA A 60 -4.04 -8.54 13.86
N ALA A 61 -4.89 -7.49 13.94
CA ALA A 61 -4.86 -6.37 13.00
C ALA A 61 -3.49 -5.67 13.01
N ARG A 62 -2.92 -5.36 14.19
CA ARG A 62 -1.57 -4.75 14.30
C ARG A 62 -0.47 -5.60 13.68
N ARG A 63 -0.51 -6.93 13.84
CA ARG A 63 0.47 -7.83 13.21
C ARG A 63 0.42 -7.74 11.68
N ARG A 64 -0.79 -7.71 11.10
CA ARG A 64 -0.99 -7.53 9.66
C ARG A 64 -0.49 -6.16 9.17
N VAL A 65 -0.78 -5.09 9.91
CA VAL A 65 -0.28 -3.74 9.60
C VAL A 65 1.24 -3.67 9.65
N LYS A 66 1.89 -4.33 10.63
CA LYS A 66 3.35 -4.43 10.68
C LYS A 66 3.92 -5.14 9.45
N GLN A 67 3.26 -6.19 8.98
CA GLN A 67 3.68 -6.88 7.74
C GLN A 67 3.52 -5.95 6.53
N ILE A 68 2.42 -5.20 6.44
CA ILE A 68 2.20 -4.19 5.40
C ILE A 68 3.32 -3.14 5.41
N LEU A 69 3.75 -2.67 6.60
CA LEU A 69 4.86 -1.72 6.73
C LEU A 69 6.16 -2.29 6.15
N VAL A 70 6.56 -3.48 6.57
CA VAL A 70 7.81 -4.11 6.11
C VAL A 70 7.81 -4.31 4.60
N ILE A 71 6.70 -4.81 4.06
CA ILE A 71 6.58 -5.08 2.62
C ILE A 71 6.55 -3.76 1.82
N SER A 72 5.75 -2.78 2.24
CA SER A 72 5.64 -1.50 1.53
C SER A 72 6.95 -0.70 1.56
N ASP A 73 7.69 -0.75 2.66
CA ASP A 73 9.02 -0.11 2.78
C ASP A 73 10.01 -0.73 1.78
N ARG A 74 10.12 -2.06 1.76
CA ARG A 74 11.04 -2.82 0.91
C ARG A 74 10.86 -2.57 -0.60
N PHE A 75 9.68 -2.17 -1.03
CA PHE A 75 9.34 -1.90 -2.42
C PHE A 75 9.12 -0.41 -2.71
N GLY A 76 9.33 0.48 -1.73
CA GLY A 76 9.15 1.92 -1.92
C GLY A 76 7.71 2.36 -2.14
N LEU A 77 6.73 1.58 -1.67
CA LEU A 77 5.30 1.92 -1.73
C LEU A 77 4.94 2.94 -0.65
N MET A 78 5.42 4.18 -0.84
CA MET A 78 5.40 5.25 0.15
C MET A 78 3.99 5.60 0.66
N ALA A 79 2.98 5.68 -0.22
CA ALA A 79 1.61 5.98 0.21
C ALA A 79 1.08 4.89 1.15
N VAL A 80 1.22 3.62 0.76
CA VAL A 80 0.82 2.46 1.57
C VAL A 80 1.55 2.47 2.91
N ASN A 81 2.86 2.69 2.89
CA ASN A 81 3.68 2.74 4.09
C ASN A 81 3.19 3.84 5.06
N ARG A 82 2.99 5.07 4.56
CA ARG A 82 2.49 6.20 5.37
C ARG A 82 1.14 5.92 6.01
N ARG A 83 0.22 5.27 5.28
CA ARG A 83 -1.10 4.88 5.81
C ARG A 83 -0.98 3.81 6.89
N ALA A 84 -0.16 2.78 6.66
CA ALA A 84 0.11 1.75 7.65
C ALA A 84 0.79 2.31 8.91
N GLN A 85 1.68 3.30 8.77
CA GLN A 85 2.27 3.99 9.92
C GLN A 85 1.23 4.80 10.70
N ALA A 86 0.31 5.48 10.01
CA ALA A 86 -0.77 6.22 10.67
C ALA A 86 -1.65 5.30 11.51
N ILE A 87 -1.96 4.11 10.99
CA ILE A 87 -2.66 3.06 11.74
C ILE A 87 -1.85 2.59 12.96
N MET A 88 -0.55 2.31 12.81
CA MET A 88 0.29 1.90 13.94
C MET A 88 0.38 2.97 15.03
N ARG A 89 0.47 4.25 14.64
CA ARG A 89 0.48 5.39 15.56
C ARG A 89 -0.86 5.54 16.28
N ALA A 90 -1.96 5.48 15.54
CA ALA A 90 -3.29 5.53 16.13
C ALA A 90 -3.46 4.37 17.13
N THR A 91 -3.08 3.16 16.74
CA THR A 91 -3.24 1.97 17.59
C THR A 91 -2.22 1.86 18.73
N ALA A 92 -1.19 2.70 18.81
CA ALA A 92 -0.08 2.53 19.77
C ALA A 92 -0.53 2.50 21.25
N ASN A 93 -1.52 3.33 21.62
CA ASN A 93 -1.99 3.49 22.99
C ASN A 93 -3.21 2.62 23.35
N PHE A 94 -3.70 1.79 22.41
CA PHE A 94 -4.86 0.96 22.68
C PHE A 94 -4.50 -0.23 23.58
N PRO A 95 -5.39 -0.62 24.52
CA PRO A 95 -5.15 -1.73 25.43
C PRO A 95 -4.79 -3.02 24.68
N ARG A 96 -3.92 -3.83 25.29
CA ARG A 96 -3.24 -4.95 24.62
C ARG A 96 -4.19 -6.10 24.25
N GLU A 97 -5.39 -6.20 24.83
CA GLU A 97 -6.28 -7.35 24.66
C GLU A 97 -7.77 -6.94 24.71
N GLY A 98 -8.60 -7.60 23.90
CA GLY A 98 -10.07 -7.55 23.97
C GLY A 98 -10.76 -6.25 23.51
N ALA A 99 -10.02 -5.18 23.25
CA ALA A 99 -10.61 -3.93 22.79
C ALA A 99 -10.93 -4.00 21.29
N SER A 100 -12.18 -3.72 20.94
CA SER A 100 -12.56 -3.41 19.57
C SER A 100 -11.68 -2.27 19.05
N PRO A 101 -11.23 -2.32 17.79
CA PRO A 101 -10.59 -1.16 17.17
C PRO A 101 -11.51 0.07 17.35
N PRO A 102 -10.96 1.29 17.57
CA PRO A 102 -11.77 2.51 17.52
C PRO A 102 -12.41 2.66 16.14
N GLU A 103 -13.17 3.74 15.88
CA GLU A 103 -13.54 4.21 14.52
C GLU A 103 -12.29 4.47 13.66
N SER A 104 -11.65 3.38 13.28
CA SER A 104 -10.43 3.23 12.49
C SER A 104 -10.81 2.84 11.06
N GLU A 105 -12.09 2.63 10.81
CA GLU A 105 -12.69 2.50 9.48
C GLU A 105 -12.18 3.58 8.50
N PRO A 106 -12.08 4.87 8.88
CA PRO A 106 -11.50 5.89 8.01
C PRO A 106 -9.99 5.70 7.73
N LEU A 107 -9.26 5.04 8.62
CA LEU A 107 -7.84 4.71 8.43
C LEU A 107 -7.66 3.43 7.58
N TRP A 108 -8.52 2.44 7.78
CA TRP A 108 -8.56 1.22 6.97
C TRP A 108 -8.94 1.53 5.53
N GLU A 109 -9.95 2.36 5.32
CA GLU A 109 -10.35 2.86 4.01
C GLU A 109 -9.21 3.59 3.32
N LYS A 110 -8.54 4.53 3.99
CA LYS A 110 -7.38 5.23 3.42
C LYS A 110 -6.21 4.32 3.06
N LEU A 111 -6.03 3.22 3.79
CA LEU A 111 -5.04 2.20 3.43
C LEU A 111 -5.48 1.43 2.18
N ARG A 112 -6.75 1.06 2.07
CA ARG A 112 -7.32 0.41 0.88
C ARG A 112 -7.25 1.31 -0.35
N GLU A 113 -7.54 2.60 -0.21
CA GLU A 113 -7.37 3.60 -1.29
C GLU A 113 -5.92 3.61 -1.79
N ALA A 114 -4.93 3.67 -0.89
CA ALA A 114 -3.52 3.65 -1.27
C ALA A 114 -3.10 2.35 -1.98
N LEU A 115 -3.71 1.21 -1.61
CA LEU A 115 -3.51 -0.07 -2.30
C LEU A 115 -4.16 -0.06 -3.69
N TRP A 116 -5.35 0.53 -3.82
CA TRP A 116 -6.03 0.72 -5.11
C TRP A 116 -5.20 1.58 -6.05
N ASP A 117 -4.70 2.72 -5.57
CA ASP A 117 -3.84 3.62 -6.36
C ASP A 117 -2.54 2.94 -6.79
N SER A 118 -1.93 2.15 -5.89
CA SER A 118 -0.72 1.37 -6.20
C SER A 118 -1.00 0.30 -7.26
N GLN A 119 -2.13 -0.39 -7.16
CA GLN A 119 -2.56 -1.38 -8.15
C GLN A 119 -2.82 -0.73 -9.51
N ALA A 120 -3.54 0.40 -9.54
CA ALA A 120 -3.82 1.14 -10.78
C ALA A 120 -2.53 1.64 -11.44
N LEU A 121 -1.55 2.09 -10.66
CA LEU A 121 -0.22 2.47 -11.17
C LEU A 121 0.48 1.29 -11.85
N ILE A 122 0.45 0.10 -11.24
CA ILE A 122 1.06 -1.11 -11.79
C ILE A 122 0.33 -1.60 -13.06
N GLU A 123 -0.99 -1.59 -13.04
CA GLU A 123 -1.82 -2.03 -14.17
C GLU A 123 -1.75 -1.06 -15.36
N SER A 124 -1.51 0.23 -15.10
CA SER A 124 -1.32 1.23 -16.17
C SER A 124 -0.07 1.02 -17.02
N GLY A 125 0.88 0.17 -16.58
CA GLY A 125 2.17 -0.04 -17.25
C GLY A 125 3.11 1.17 -17.19
N ARG A 126 2.74 2.25 -16.50
CA ARG A 126 3.55 3.48 -16.36
C ARG A 126 4.90 3.26 -15.66
N LEU A 127 5.02 2.17 -14.90
CA LEU A 127 6.27 1.77 -14.23
C LEU A 127 7.26 1.06 -15.18
N ASP A 128 6.76 0.54 -16.30
CA ASP A 128 7.53 -0.18 -17.32
C ASP A 128 7.95 0.74 -18.48
N GLN A 129 7.30 1.91 -18.61
CA GLN A 129 7.65 2.92 -19.61
C GLN A 129 8.94 3.63 -19.18
N GLU A 130 9.94 3.65 -20.06
CA GLU A 130 11.30 4.17 -19.80
C GLU A 130 11.36 5.66 -19.43
N GLU A 131 10.27 6.39 -19.62
CA GLU A 131 10.15 7.78 -19.21
C GLU A 131 9.01 7.94 -18.20
N LEU A 132 9.33 7.79 -16.92
CA LEU A 132 8.58 8.54 -15.91
C LEU A 132 8.98 10.02 -16.04
N VAL A 133 8.51 10.69 -17.09
CA VAL A 133 8.77 12.12 -17.34
C VAL A 133 8.42 12.89 -16.06
N PRO A 134 9.35 13.66 -15.48
CA PRO A 134 9.01 14.57 -14.40
C PRO A 134 8.02 15.60 -14.95
N GLY A 135 6.82 15.62 -14.39
CA GLY A 135 5.84 16.69 -14.61
C GLY A 135 6.15 17.89 -13.72
#